data_AF-A0A3B9P7X4-F1
#
_entry.id   AF-A0A3B9P7X4-F1
#
_cell.length_a   1.000
_cell.length_b   1.000
_cell.length_c   1.000
_cell.angle_alpha   90.00
_cell.angle_beta   90.00
_cell.angle_gamma   90.00
#
_symmetry.space_group_name_H-M   'P 1'
#
loop_
_entity.id
_entity.type
_entity.pdbx_description
1 polymer ?
#
loop_
_entity_poly.entity_id
_entity_poly.type
_entity_poly.pdbx_seq_one_letter_code
_entity_poly.pdbx_strand_id
1 'polypeptide(L)'
;MPSQPNISKIAAALVNGEPLDFKAYPDGTLAVIAPTGQKFKFTAEQVQTASHSITPKPEPTPSPQPKAEPKPASKPASKRGRPPKTKPESK
;
A
#
# COMPACT_ATOMS: atom_id res chain seq x y z
N MET A 1 -19.71 23.13 -9.35
CA MET A 1 -18.77 23.64 -8.34
C MET A 1 -18.24 22.43 -7.58
N PRO A 2 -17.01 21.93 -7.86
CA PRO A 2 -16.47 20.81 -7.12
C PRO A 2 -16.46 21.18 -5.64
N SER A 3 -17.14 20.37 -4.83
CA SER A 3 -17.17 20.47 -3.38
C SER A 3 -15.74 20.66 -2.88
N GLN A 4 -15.50 21.76 -2.18
CA GLN A 4 -14.18 22.01 -1.59
C GLN A 4 -13.77 20.74 -0.85
N PRO A 5 -12.68 20.06 -1.26
CA PRO A 5 -12.18 18.95 -0.47
C PRO A 5 -11.98 19.49 0.94
N ASN A 6 -12.20 18.67 1.95
CA ASN A 6 -12.06 19.08 3.35
C ASN A 6 -10.58 19.39 3.64
N ILE A 7 -10.07 20.53 3.14
CA ILE A 7 -8.67 20.93 3.19
C ILE A 7 -8.25 21.09 4.65
N SER A 8 -9.17 21.53 5.51
CA SER A 8 -8.98 21.55 6.96
C SER A 8 -8.66 20.14 7.51
N LYS A 9 -9.37 19.09 7.08
CA LYS A 9 -9.08 17.70 7.50
C LYS A 9 -7.76 17.19 6.93
N ILE A 10 -7.42 17.58 5.71
CA ILE A 10 -6.14 17.23 5.07
C ILE A 10 -4.98 17.90 5.80
N ALA A 11 -5.11 19.20 6.07
CA ALA A 11 -4.14 19.96 6.84
C ALA A 11 -3.96 19.36 8.24
N ALA A 12 -5.05 18.96 8.90
CA ALA A 12 -4.98 18.34 10.20
C ALA A 12 -4.27 16.98 10.19
N ALA A 13 -4.52 16.15 9.17
CA ALA A 13 -3.83 14.89 8.98
C ALA A 13 -2.33 15.09 8.69
N LEU A 14 -1.97 16.13 7.93
CA LEU A 14 -0.57 16.44 7.58
C LEU A 14 0.25 16.92 8.78
N VAL A 15 -0.35 17.68 9.70
CA VAL A 15 0.35 18.21 10.89
C VAL A 15 0.09 17.40 12.16
N ASN A 16 -0.61 16.27 12.07
CA ASN A 16 -1.02 15.42 13.19
C ASN A 16 -1.72 16.20 14.32
N GLY A 17 -2.56 17.16 13.97
CA GLY A 17 -3.22 18.04 14.94
C GLY A 17 -4.06 19.10 14.27
N GLU A 18 -4.69 19.97 15.04
CA GLU A 18 -5.50 21.05 14.47
C GLU A 18 -4.59 22.19 13.97
N PRO A 19 -4.61 22.52 12.66
CA PRO A 19 -3.78 23.59 12.12
C PRO A 19 -4.34 24.94 12.57
N LEU A 20 -3.44 25.89 12.86
CA LEU A 20 -3.82 27.26 13.21
C LEU A 20 -4.38 28.01 12.01
N ASP A 21 -3.76 27.79 10.84
CA ASP A 21 -4.19 28.39 9.58
C ASP A 21 -3.71 27.52 8.41
N PHE A 22 -4.40 27.59 7.28
CA PHE A 22 -3.98 26.91 6.05
C PHE A 22 -4.39 27.69 4.82
N LYS A 23 -3.58 27.60 3.77
CA LYS A 23 -3.83 28.23 2.48
C LYS A 23 -3.51 27.27 1.35
N ALA A 24 -4.55 26.91 0.60
CA ALA A 24 -4.42 26.17 -0.64
C ALA A 24 -4.13 27.13 -1.79
N TYR A 25 -3.24 26.72 -2.68
CA TYR A 25 -2.86 27.46 -3.86
C TYR A 25 -3.41 26.77 -5.12
N PRO A 26 -3.60 27.51 -6.23
CA PRO A 26 -4.16 26.97 -7.47
C PRO A 26 -3.23 25.98 -8.18
N ASP A 27 -1.94 25.97 -7.84
CA ASP A 27 -0.96 24.96 -8.27
C ASP A 27 -1.12 23.61 -7.55
N GLY A 28 -2.04 23.52 -6.58
CA GLY A 28 -2.28 22.35 -5.76
C GLY A 28 -1.38 22.27 -4.52
N THR A 29 -0.50 23.24 -4.29
CA THR A 29 0.29 23.29 -3.06
C THR A 29 -0.54 23.75 -1.88
N LEU A 30 -0.14 23.33 -0.67
CA LEU A 30 -0.81 23.67 0.57
C LEU A 30 0.20 24.20 1.58
N ALA A 31 0.03 25.45 2.01
CA ALA A 31 0.73 25.97 3.18
C ALA A 31 -0.12 25.73 4.42
N VAL A 32 0.46 25.13 5.46
CA VAL A 32 -0.21 24.83 6.72
C VAL A 32 0.62 25.38 7.88
N ILE A 33 -0.02 26.03 8.84
CA ILE A 33 0.58 26.43 10.11
C ILE A 33 0.21 25.37 11.14
N ALA A 34 1.20 24.61 11.59
CA ALA A 34 1.05 23.61 12.63
C ALA A 34 0.69 24.27 13.98
N PRO A 35 0.09 23.52 14.93
CA PRO A 35 -0.18 24.03 16.27
C PRO A 35 1.08 24.45 17.04
N THR A 36 2.26 23.98 16.62
CA THR A 36 3.56 24.43 17.16
C THR A 36 3.98 25.82 16.64
N GLY A 37 3.19 26.44 15.77
CA GLY A 37 3.53 27.70 15.08
C GLY A 37 4.47 27.53 13.89
N GLN A 38 4.91 26.31 13.59
CA GLN A 38 5.76 26.03 12.43
C GLN A 38 4.95 26.04 11.13
N LYS A 39 5.52 26.64 10.09
CA LYS A 39 4.90 26.69 8.75
C LYS A 39 5.47 25.59 7.88
N PHE A 40 4.59 24.75 7.36
CA PHE A 40 4.91 23.68 6.40
C PHE A 40 4.33 24.01 5.04
N LYS A 41 5.06 23.65 3.98
CA LYS A 41 4.57 23.72 2.60
C LYS A 41 4.55 22.30 2.05
N PHE A 42 3.37 21.85 1.66
CA PHE A 42 3.16 20.54 1.06
C PHE A 42 2.93 20.67 -0.44
N THR A 43 3.49 19.74 -1.19
CA THR A 43 3.26 19.65 -2.64
C THR A 43 1.90 19.05 -2.96
N ALA A 44 1.41 19.24 -4.18
CA ALA A 44 0.13 18.68 -4.61
C ALA A 44 0.05 17.16 -4.42
N GLU A 45 1.14 16.43 -4.66
CA GLU A 45 1.20 14.97 -4.44
C GLU A 45 1.03 14.58 -2.97
N GLN A 46 1.63 15.33 -2.05
CA GLN A 46 1.50 15.08 -0.61
C GLN A 46 0.08 15.36 -0.13
N VAL A 47 -0.52 16.46 -0.60
CA VAL A 47 -1.90 16.84 -0.31
C VAL A 47 -2.87 15.79 -0.84
N GLN A 48 -2.64 15.30 -2.06
CA GLN A 48 -3.45 14.22 -2.65
C GLN A 48 -3.31 12.92 -1.88
N THR A 49 -2.09 12.52 -1.51
CA THR A 49 -1.84 11.31 -0.72
C THR A 49 -2.60 11.38 0.61
N ALA A 50 -2.48 12.50 1.33
CA ALA A 50 -3.22 12.72 2.56
C ALA A 50 -4.74 12.72 2.30
N SER A 51 -5.22 13.33 1.22
CA SER A 51 -6.65 13.34 0.86
C SER A 51 -7.22 11.93 0.68
N HIS A 52 -6.49 11.05 -0.01
CA HIS A 52 -6.89 9.66 -0.24
C HIS A 52 -6.89 8.82 1.04
N SER A 53 -6.08 9.19 2.05
CA SER A 53 -6.07 8.51 3.36
C SER A 53 -7.27 8.90 4.23
N ILE A 54 -7.84 10.10 4.06
CA ILE A 54 -8.93 10.61 4.91
C ILE A 54 -10.30 10.26 4.33
N THR A 55 -10.41 10.21 3.00
CA THR A 55 -11.55 9.54 2.38
C THR A 55 -11.39 8.04 2.58
N PRO A 56 -12.33 7.33 3.22
CA PRO A 56 -12.34 5.88 3.10
C PRO A 56 -12.44 5.59 1.61
N LYS A 57 -11.38 5.04 1.04
CA LYS A 57 -11.39 4.52 -0.33
C LYS A 57 -12.62 3.61 -0.42
N PRO A 58 -13.56 3.79 -1.37
CA PRO A 58 -14.34 2.64 -1.82
C PRO A 58 -13.29 1.63 -2.26
N GLU A 59 -13.17 0.58 -1.47
CA GLU A 59 -12.41 -0.64 -1.72
C GLU A 59 -12.26 -0.82 -3.25
N PRO A 60 -11.04 -0.81 -3.83
CA PRO A 60 -10.91 -1.41 -5.13
C PRO A 60 -11.30 -2.85 -4.89
N THR A 61 -12.51 -3.21 -5.31
CA THR A 61 -13.08 -4.55 -5.25
C THR A 61 -11.95 -5.58 -5.40
N PRO A 62 -11.72 -6.46 -4.42
CA PRO A 62 -10.74 -7.52 -4.59
C PRO A 62 -11.28 -8.42 -5.69
N SER A 63 -10.56 -8.50 -6.81
CA SER A 63 -10.83 -9.50 -7.83
C SER A 63 -9.61 -9.71 -8.70
N PRO A 64 -9.25 -10.97 -8.97
CA PRO A 64 -9.11 -12.08 -8.04
C PRO A 64 -7.62 -12.47 -7.97
N GLN A 65 -7.29 -13.36 -7.04
CA GLN A 65 -6.05 -14.14 -7.05
C GLN A 65 -5.63 -14.51 -8.50
N PRO A 66 -4.36 -14.34 -8.92
CA PRO A 66 -3.78 -15.36 -9.75
C PRO A 66 -3.71 -16.60 -8.85
N LYS A 67 -4.76 -17.43 -8.94
CA LYS A 67 -4.70 -18.84 -8.57
C LYS A 67 -3.36 -19.33 -9.09
N ALA A 68 -2.47 -19.72 -8.18
CA ALA A 68 -1.29 -20.49 -8.53
C ALA A 68 -1.78 -21.59 -9.48
N GLU A 69 -1.32 -21.53 -10.73
CA GLU A 69 -1.56 -22.60 -11.67
C GLU A 69 -1.13 -23.90 -10.98
N PRO A 70 -2.04 -24.87 -10.79
CA PRO A 70 -1.63 -26.18 -10.37
C PRO A 70 -0.73 -26.71 -11.50
N LYS A 71 0.55 -26.89 -11.18
CA LYS A 71 1.49 -27.69 -11.97
C LYS A 71 0.73 -28.85 -12.62
N PRO A 72 0.79 -29.04 -13.94
CA PRO A 72 0.20 -30.22 -14.54
C PRO A 72 0.90 -31.45 -13.94
N ALA A 73 0.15 -32.17 -13.12
CA ALA A 73 0.51 -33.46 -12.60
C ALA A 73 0.47 -34.47 -13.75
N SER A 74 1.56 -34.60 -14.49
CA SER A 74 1.83 -35.81 -15.27
C SER A 74 2.22 -36.93 -14.30
N LYS A 75 1.22 -37.67 -13.81
CA LYS A 75 1.38 -39.07 -13.37
C LYS A 75 1.61 -39.95 -14.62
N PRO A 76 2.07 -41.21 -14.56
CA PRO A 76 2.38 -42.06 -13.40
C PRO A 76 3.72 -42.84 -13.46
N ALA A 77 4.12 -43.34 -12.29
CA ALA A 77 4.80 -44.60 -11.97
C ALA A 77 5.71 -45.35 -12.99
N SER A 78 6.83 -45.79 -12.42
CA SER A 78 7.58 -47.01 -12.72
C SER A 78 8.56 -46.99 -13.89
N LYS A 79 9.86 -46.90 -13.56
CA LYS A 79 10.79 -48.03 -13.70
C LYS A 79 12.19 -47.69 -13.17
N ARG A 80 12.63 -48.53 -12.21
CA ARG A 80 14.00 -49.00 -11.97
C ARG A 80 15.11 -47.95 -11.83
N GLY A 81 15.60 -47.79 -10.60
CA GLY A 81 16.89 -47.16 -10.39
C GLY A 81 17.30 -47.02 -8.92
N ARG A 82 17.12 -48.05 -8.08
CA ARG A 82 17.92 -48.19 -6.86
C ARG A 82 19.08 -49.13 -7.18
N PRO A 83 20.30 -48.72 -6.85
CA PRO A 83 20.85 -49.29 -5.63
C PRO A 83 21.56 -48.23 -4.76
N PRO A 84 21.24 -48.13 -3.45
CA PRO A 84 22.17 -47.57 -2.49
C PRO A 84 23.22 -48.63 -2.13
N LYS A 85 24.49 -48.33 -2.42
CA LYS A 85 25.64 -49.08 -1.88
C LYS A 85 25.83 -48.75 -0.40
N THR A 86 25.73 -49.74 0.48
CA THR A 86 26.53 -49.94 1.72
C THR A 86 26.16 -51.32 2.31
N LYS A 87 26.95 -52.39 2.04
CA LYS A 87 28.03 -53.02 2.86
C LYS A 87 27.48 -54.12 3.82
N PRO A 88 28.31 -54.96 4.50
CA PRO A 88 28.98 -56.20 4.07
C PRO A 88 28.52 -57.46 4.87
N GLU A 89 28.97 -58.66 4.44
CA GLU A 89 29.35 -59.86 5.23
C GLU A 89 28.47 -60.39 6.39
N SER A 90 28.02 -61.66 6.34
CA SER A 90 28.31 -62.70 7.36
C SER A 90 27.53 -64.01 7.19
N LYS A 91 28.31 -65.10 7.29
CA LYS A 91 28.00 -66.52 7.59
C LYS A 91 27.27 -67.39 6.57
#